data_AF-A0A381UJ20-F1
#
_entry.id   AF-A0A381UJ20-F1
#
_cell.length_a   1.000
_cell.length_b   1.000
_cell.length_c   1.000
_cell.angle_alpha   90.00
_cell.angle_beta   90.00
_cell.angle_gamma   90.00
#
_symmetry.space_group_name_H-M   'P 1'
#
loop_
_entity.id
_entity.type
_entity.pdbx_description
1 polymer ?
#
loop_
_entity_poly.entity_id
_entity_poly.type
_entity_poly.pdbx_seq_one_letter_code
_entity_poly.pdbx_strand_id
1 'polypeptide(L)'
;MTGASGEENFVHELAKDFPHERVKEMVGRFSLAEFFPVIRNSSLLITSSTGPLHIANAVRVPLLGFFCPVKPHTPKRWGPYDPQKWVVTPKLDRPEICEFK
;
A
#
# COMPACT_ATOMS: atom_id res chain seq x y z
N MET A 1 9.59 -5.23 3.69
CA MET A 1 8.46 -4.44 4.20
C MET A 1 8.93 -3.02 4.48
N THR A 2 8.14 -2.02 4.09
CA THR A 2 8.48 -0.59 4.21
C THR A 2 7.40 0.13 5.01
N GLY A 3 7.66 1.37 5.41
CA GLY A 3 6.72 2.22 6.14
C GLY A 3 7.43 3.48 6.65
N ALA A 4 6.67 4.41 7.22
CA ALA A 4 7.21 5.54 7.99
C ALA A 4 7.75 5.05 9.34
N SER A 5 8.58 5.86 10.02
CA SER A 5 9.13 5.51 11.35
C SER A 5 8.05 5.24 12.41
N GLY A 6 6.87 5.86 12.29
CA GLY A 6 5.73 5.58 13.19
C GLY A 6 5.11 4.19 13.04
N GLU A 7 5.51 3.40 12.03
CA GLU A 7 4.93 2.09 11.70
C GLU A 7 5.84 0.92 12.10
N GLU A 8 6.96 1.18 12.79
CA GLU A 8 7.99 0.18 13.15
C GLU A 8 7.40 -1.04 13.85
N ASN A 9 6.62 -0.83 14.92
CA ASN A 9 6.00 -1.91 15.67
C ASN A 9 5.09 -2.78 14.79
N PHE A 10 4.28 -2.15 13.94
CA PHE A 10 3.36 -2.88 13.05
C PHE A 10 4.13 -3.72 12.03
N VAL A 11 5.19 -3.15 11.43
CA VAL A 11 6.03 -3.88 10.46
C VAL A 11 6.76 -5.04 11.13
N HIS A 12 7.33 -4.83 12.32
CA HIS A 12 8.02 -5.87 13.07
C HIS A 12 7.08 -7.01 13.47
N GLU A 13 5.86 -6.72 13.94
CA GLU A 13 4.88 -7.77 14.24
C GLU A 13 4.49 -8.55 12.97
N LEU A 14 4.23 -7.88 11.86
CA LEU A 14 3.88 -8.53 10.60
C LEU A 14 5.03 -9.38 10.04
N ALA A 15 6.28 -8.93 10.18
CA ALA A 15 7.45 -9.63 9.66
C ALA A 15 7.71 -10.97 10.38
N LYS A 16 7.29 -11.13 11.65
CA LYS A 16 7.46 -12.36 12.43
C LYS A 16 6.76 -13.58 11.81
N ASP A 17 5.70 -13.36 11.04
CA ASP A 17 4.94 -14.44 10.38
C ASP A 17 5.68 -15.04 9.17
N PHE A 18 6.87 -14.52 8.82
CA PHE A 18 7.63 -14.92 7.65
C PHE A 18 9.08 -15.31 8.01
N PRO A 19 9.72 -16.18 7.21
CA PRO A 19 11.16 -16.45 7.35
C PRO A 19 11.99 -15.18 7.13
N HIS A 20 12.95 -14.91 8.03
CA HIS A 20 13.76 -13.69 8.02
C HIS A 20 14.58 -13.53 6.73
N GLU A 21 14.98 -14.63 6.07
CA GLU A 21 15.71 -14.59 4.80
C GLU A 21 14.85 -14.11 3.63
N ARG A 22 13.52 -14.16 3.79
CA ARG A 22 12.54 -13.81 2.75
C ARG A 22 11.97 -12.40 2.95
N VAL A 23 12.18 -11.79 4.11
CA VAL A 23 11.63 -10.47 4.45
C VAL A 23 12.74 -9.54 4.89
N LYS A 24 12.93 -8.46 4.12
CA LYS A 24 13.81 -7.36 4.50
C LYS A 24 12.97 -6.23 5.10
N GLU A 25 13.19 -5.90 6.36
CA GLU A 25 12.55 -4.79 7.03
C GLU A 25 13.28 -3.47 6.74
N MET A 26 12.54 -2.51 6.17
CA MET A 26 13.07 -1.23 5.70
C MET A 26 12.17 -0.06 6.14
N VAL A 27 11.36 -0.26 7.19
CA VAL A 27 10.54 0.78 7.82
C VAL A 27 11.41 1.91 8.34
N GLY A 28 10.99 3.16 8.11
CA GLY A 28 11.72 4.36 8.53
C GLY A 28 13.07 4.61 7.83
N ARG A 29 13.48 3.76 6.87
CA ARG A 29 14.85 3.80 6.30
C ARG A 29 15.03 4.72 5.10
N PHE A 30 13.94 5.22 4.51
CA PHE A 30 13.99 5.98 3.27
C PHE A 30 13.32 7.33 3.42
N SER A 31 13.98 8.37 2.92
CA SER A 31 13.30 9.58 2.46
C SER A 31 12.41 9.26 1.25
N LEU A 32 11.50 10.17 0.90
CA LEU A 32 10.65 9.99 -0.29
C LEU A 32 11.47 9.80 -1.58
N ALA A 33 12.57 10.55 -1.71
CA ALA A 33 13.46 10.47 -2.87
C ALA A 33 14.18 9.12 -2.97
N GLU A 34 14.61 8.55 -1.84
CA GLU A 34 15.24 7.24 -1.78
C GLU A 34 14.23 6.10 -1.95
N PHE A 35 12.97 6.32 -1.56
CA PHE A 35 11.93 5.30 -1.70
C PHE A 35 11.44 5.16 -3.14
N PHE A 36 11.45 6.24 -3.92
CA PHE A 36 11.06 6.22 -5.33
C PHE A 36 11.77 5.13 -6.17
N PRO A 37 13.12 5.03 -6.19
CA PRO A 37 13.79 3.98 -6.95
C PRO A 37 13.50 2.58 -6.41
N VAL A 38 13.22 2.41 -5.11
CA VAL A 38 12.81 1.11 -4.55
C VAL A 38 11.49 0.66 -5.15
N ILE A 39 10.49 1.55 -5.20
CA ILE A 39 9.20 1.27 -5.85
C ILE A 39 9.42 0.98 -7.33
N ARG A 40 10.15 1.85 -8.04
CA ARG A 40 10.38 1.72 -9.49
C ARG A 40 11.02 0.39 -9.90
N ASN A 41 11.91 -0.16 -9.07
CA ASN A 41 12.59 -1.43 -9.35
C ASN A 41 11.86 -2.64 -8.75
N SER A 42 10.72 -2.45 -8.10
CA SER A 42 9.93 -3.55 -7.54
C SER A 42 9.17 -4.29 -8.65
N SER A 43 9.14 -5.62 -8.57
CA SER A 43 8.37 -6.45 -9.50
C SER A 43 6.85 -6.34 -9.28
N LEU A 44 6.44 -6.00 -8.05
CA LEU A 44 5.06 -5.78 -7.63
C LEU A 44 5.08 -4.91 -6.37
N LEU A 45 4.17 -3.94 -6.28
CA LEU A 45 3.85 -3.24 -5.04
C LEU A 45 2.49 -3.72 -4.52
N ILE A 46 2.44 -4.17 -3.27
CA ILE A 46 1.19 -4.45 -2.55
C ILE A 46 1.05 -3.37 -1.48
N THR A 47 -0.03 -2.59 -1.53
CA THR A 47 -0.17 -1.43 -0.63
C THR A 47 -1.62 -0.98 -0.46
N SER A 48 -1.87 -0.13 0.54
CA SER A 48 -3.16 0.55 0.75
C SER A 48 -3.25 1.83 -0.10
N SER A 49 -4.39 2.52 -0.07
CA SER A 49 -4.60 3.79 -0.78
C SER A 49 -3.80 4.97 -0.19
N THR A 50 -2.46 4.94 -0.33
CA THR A 50 -1.51 5.94 0.19
C THR A 50 -0.53 6.40 -0.89
N GLY A 51 0.35 7.37 -0.58
CA GLY A 51 1.32 7.95 -1.51
C GLY A 51 2.11 6.94 -2.38
N PRO A 52 2.68 5.86 -1.82
CA PRO A 52 3.41 4.83 -2.59
C PRO A 52 2.60 4.20 -3.72
N LEU A 53 1.28 4.03 -3.54
CA LEU A 53 0.38 3.53 -4.59
C LEU A 53 0.43 4.43 -5.83
N HIS A 54 0.34 5.75 -5.61
CA HIS A 54 0.35 6.73 -6.70
C HIS A 54 1.70 6.78 -7.41
N ILE A 55 2.80 6.61 -6.66
CA ILE A 55 4.15 6.53 -7.24
C ILE A 55 4.24 5.31 -8.15
N ALA A 56 3.86 4.12 -7.66
CA ALA A 56 3.89 2.88 -8.45
C ALA A 56 3.06 3.00 -9.74
N ASN A 57 1.86 3.57 -9.65
CA ASN A 57 1.02 3.84 -10.81
C ASN A 57 1.72 4.76 -11.83
N ALA A 58 2.35 5.85 -11.36
CA ALA A 58 3.04 6.81 -12.23
C ALA A 58 4.25 6.18 -12.96
N VAL A 59 4.98 5.27 -12.30
CA VAL A 59 6.14 4.58 -12.90
C VAL A 59 5.80 3.22 -13.52
N ARG A 60 4.51 2.88 -13.63
CA ARG A 60 4.00 1.63 -14.23
C ARG A 60 4.55 0.35 -13.57
N VAL A 61 4.81 0.40 -12.27
CA VAL A 61 5.12 -0.78 -11.48
C VAL A 61 3.83 -1.57 -11.27
N PRO A 62 3.83 -2.91 -11.46
CA PRO A 62 2.68 -3.73 -11.13
C PRO A 62 2.18 -3.48 -9.71
N LEU A 63 0.87 -3.34 -9.50
CA LEU A 63 0.28 -2.86 -8.25
C LEU A 63 -0.92 -3.70 -7.81
N LEU A 64 -0.95 -4.17 -6.56
CA LEU A 64 -2.17 -4.65 -5.90
C LEU A 64 -2.56 -3.65 -4.79
N GLY A 65 -3.61 -2.88 -5.03
CA GLY A 65 -4.04 -1.78 -4.16
C GLY A 65 -5.29 -2.11 -3.34
N PHE A 66 -5.23 -1.95 -2.02
CA PHE A 66 -6.40 -2.07 -1.14
C PHE A 66 -7.05 -0.70 -0.91
N PHE A 67 -8.36 -0.63 -1.15
CA PHE A 67 -9.15 0.59 -0.97
C PHE A 67 -10.31 0.37 -0.01
N CYS A 68 -10.56 1.38 0.80
CA CYS A 68 -11.75 1.45 1.62
C CYS A 68 -12.99 1.74 0.74
N PRO A 69 -14.12 1.05 0.95
CA PRO A 69 -15.32 1.26 0.14
C PRO A 69 -16.08 2.55 0.47
N VAL A 70 -15.70 3.25 1.55
CA VAL A 70 -16.35 4.49 1.98
C VAL A 70 -16.03 5.61 0.98
N LYS A 71 -17.06 6.38 0.62
CA LYS A 71 -17.03 7.39 -0.46
C LYS A 71 -15.75 8.24 -0.56
N PRO A 72 -15.19 8.83 0.52
CA PRO A 72 -14.02 9.67 0.40
C PRO A 72 -12.74 8.90 0.05
N HIS A 73 -12.72 7.57 0.19
CA HIS A 73 -11.54 6.72 0.00
C HIS A 73 -11.67 5.74 -1.17
N THR A 74 -12.75 5.85 -1.95
CA THR A 74 -13.04 4.90 -3.03
C THR A 74 -11.98 4.93 -4.14
N PRO A 75 -11.75 3.79 -4.81
CA PRO A 75 -10.84 3.72 -5.95
C PRO A 75 -11.33 4.50 -7.16
N LYS A 76 -12.63 4.84 -7.23
CA LYS A 76 -13.15 5.77 -8.25
C LYS A 76 -12.48 7.14 -8.19
N ARG A 77 -12.09 7.59 -6.98
CA ARG A 77 -11.47 8.90 -6.75
C ARG A 77 -9.95 8.81 -6.65
N TRP A 78 -9.44 7.79 -5.97
CA TRP A 78 -8.00 7.67 -5.62
C TRP A 78 -7.31 6.48 -6.27
N GLY A 79 -8.00 5.75 -7.13
CA GLY A 79 -7.44 4.61 -7.84
C GLY A 79 -6.44 5.02 -8.94
N PRO A 80 -5.72 4.04 -9.48
CA PRO A 80 -4.93 4.21 -10.70
C PRO A 80 -5.74 4.77 -11.87
N TYR A 81 -5.11 5.59 -12.71
CA TYR A 81 -5.76 6.21 -13.88
C TYR A 81 -6.16 5.19 -14.95
N ASP A 82 -5.31 4.18 -15.15
CA ASP A 82 -5.64 3.03 -15.98
C ASP A 82 -6.22 1.95 -15.06
N PRO A 83 -7.45 1.44 -15.30
CA PRO A 83 -8.04 0.38 -14.48
C PRO A 83 -7.25 -0.92 -14.66
N GLN A 84 -6.09 -1.01 -13.99
CA GLN A 84 -5.45 -2.28 -13.74
C GLN A 84 -6.39 -3.12 -12.89
N LYS A 85 -6.53 -4.39 -13.24
CA LYS A 85 -7.45 -5.39 -12.64
C LYS A 85 -7.22 -5.66 -11.14
N TRP A 86 -6.41 -4.85 -10.47
CA TRP A 86 -5.71 -5.17 -9.23
C TRP A 86 -6.03 -4.15 -8.12
N VAL A 87 -7.26 -3.64 -8.14
CA VAL A 87 -7.85 -2.90 -7.03
C VAL A 87 -8.76 -3.85 -6.24
N VAL A 88 -8.48 -3.97 -4.94
CA VAL A 88 -9.27 -4.79 -4.02
C VAL A 88 -10.05 -3.87 -3.09
N THR A 89 -11.35 -4.12 -3.00
CA THR A 89 -12.24 -3.42 -2.07
C THR A 89 -13.11 -4.47 -1.38
N PRO A 90 -13.23 -4.46 -0.04
CA PRO A 90 -14.08 -5.40 0.66
C PRO A 90 -15.55 -5.15 0.31
N LYS A 91 -16.33 -6.24 0.24
CA LYS A 91 -17.80 -6.16 0.14
C LYS A 91 -18.36 -5.97 1.55
N LEU A 92 -18.96 -4.80 1.79
CA LEU A 92 -19.60 -4.46 3.06
C LEU A 92 -21.07 -4.12 2.80
N ASP A 93 -21.95 -4.44 3.76
CA ASP A 93 -23.38 -4.16 3.65
C ASP A 93 -23.71 -2.66 3.77
N ARG A 94 -22.89 -1.91 4.53
CA ARG A 94 -23.04 -0.46 4.79
C ARG A 94 -21.71 0.28 4.64
N PRO A 95 -21.17 0.40 3.42
CA PRO A 95 -19.86 0.99 3.17
C PRO A 95 -19.82 2.51 3.41
N GLU A 96 -20.94 3.18 3.66
CA GLU A 96 -21.02 4.62 3.87
C GLU A 96 -20.52 5.10 5.25
N ILE A 97 -20.29 4.20 6.22
CA ILE A 97 -19.91 4.55 7.59
C ILE A 97 -18.57 3.88 7.96
N CYS A 98 -17.59 4.68 8.35
CA CYS A 98 -16.40 4.21 9.08
C CYS A 98 -16.65 4.37 10.57
N GLU A 99 -16.85 3.26 11.28
CA GLU A 99 -16.83 3.26 12.75
C GLU A 99 -15.39 3.01 13.21
N PHE A 100 -14.73 4.04 13.74
CA PHE A 100 -13.46 3.86 14.45
C PHE A 100 -13.80 3.26 15.82
N LYS A 101 -13.38 2.00 16.03
CA LYS A 101 -13.38 1.39 17.37
C LYS A 101 -12.17 1.84 18.16
#